data_AF-A0A2R6NWR3-F1
#
_entry.id   AF-A0A2R6NWR3-F1
#
_cell.length_a   1.000
_cell.length_b   1.000
_cell.length_c   1.000
_cell.angle_alpha   90.00
_cell.angle_beta   90.00
_cell.angle_gamma   90.00
#
_symmetry.space_group_name_H-M   'P 1'
#
loop_
_entity.id
_entity.type
_entity.pdbx_description
1 polymer ?
#
loop_
_entity_poly.entity_id
_entity_poly.type
_entity_poly.pdbx_seq_one_letter_code
_entity_poly.pdbx_strand_id
1 'polypeptide(L)'
;MALVDALKAIALKKQITSAALCLAWVASLGPKVIPLPGSTNPERTAQNVAAGDIVLTAEERAEVWKIITGHEVKGGRYFTGSLHLWG
;
A
#
# COMPACT_ATOMS: atom_id res chain seq x y z
N MET A 1 -6.41 -13.25 -7.93
CA MET A 1 -5.58 -12.72 -6.84
C MET A 1 -6.50 -11.80 -6.03
N ALA A 2 -7.42 -12.37 -5.25
CA ALA A 2 -8.66 -11.68 -4.85
C ALA A 2 -8.46 -10.29 -4.20
N LEU A 3 -7.46 -10.16 -3.31
CA LEU A 3 -7.10 -8.89 -2.69
C LEU A 3 -6.67 -7.82 -3.71
N VAL A 4 -5.78 -8.20 -4.63
CA VAL A 4 -5.24 -7.30 -5.67
C VAL A 4 -6.35 -6.87 -6.61
N ASP A 5 -7.24 -7.78 -6.98
CA ASP A 5 -8.35 -7.51 -7.89
C ASP A 5 -9.37 -6.56 -7.24
N ALA A 6 -9.65 -6.70 -5.95
CA ALA A 6 -10.50 -5.78 -5.19
C ALA A 6 -9.89 -4.36 -5.08
N LEU A 7 -8.59 -4.26 -4.79
CA LEU A 7 -7.90 -2.96 -4.76
C LEU A 7 -7.84 -2.30 -6.14
N LYS A 8 -7.67 -3.07 -7.22
CA LYS A 8 -7.73 -2.56 -8.59
C LYS A 8 -9.09 -1.95 -8.92
N ALA A 9 -10.19 -2.55 -8.44
CA ALA A 9 -11.52 -2.00 -8.67
C ALA A 9 -11.69 -0.61 -8.05
N ILE A 10 -11.18 -0.39 -6.84
CA ILE A 10 -11.17 0.93 -6.19
C ILE A 10 -10.29 1.91 -6.97
N ALA A 11 -9.07 1.48 -7.34
CA ALA A 11 -8.14 2.33 -8.06
C ALA A 11 -8.73 2.79 -9.41
N LEU A 12 -9.44 1.90 -10.11
CA LEU A 12 -10.10 2.18 -11.38
C LEU A 12 -11.25 3.18 -11.23
N LYS A 13 -12.06 3.08 -10.16
CA LYS A 13 -13.11 4.08 -9.86
C LYS A 13 -12.54 5.50 -9.73
N LYS A 14 -11.34 5.64 -9.16
CA LYS A 14 -10.66 6.92 -8.96
C LYS A 14 -9.68 7.29 -10.10
N GLN A 15 -9.59 6.45 -11.13
CA GLN A 15 -8.66 6.61 -12.26
C GLN A 15 -7.18 6.71 -11.86
N ILE A 16 -6.79 6.02 -10.79
CA ILE A 16 -5.39 5.96 -10.32
C ILE A 16 -4.83 4.54 -10.45
N THR A 17 -3.51 4.41 -10.35
CA THR A 17 -2.88 3.10 -10.31
C THR A 17 -3.10 2.44 -8.94
N SER A 18 -3.09 1.10 -8.89
CA SER A 18 -3.19 0.38 -7.62
C SER A 18 -2.02 0.68 -6.68
N ALA A 19 -0.82 0.94 -7.24
CA ALA A 19 0.34 1.38 -6.48
C ALA A 19 0.08 2.75 -5.82
N ALA A 20 -0.45 3.70 -6.58
CA ALA A 20 -0.78 5.02 -6.06
C ALA A 20 -1.87 4.98 -4.99
N LEU A 21 -2.90 4.14 -5.18
CA LEU A 21 -3.93 3.90 -4.17
C LEU A 21 -3.33 3.40 -2.84
N CYS A 22 -2.41 2.43 -2.91
CA CYS A 22 -1.76 1.89 -1.72
C CYS A 22 -0.93 2.95 -0.98
N LEU A 23 -0.16 3.77 -1.71
CA LEU A 23 0.66 4.82 -1.11
C LEU A 23 -0.20 5.91 -0.46
N ALA A 24 -1.25 6.36 -1.15
CA ALA A 24 -2.22 7.32 -0.63
C ALA A 24 -2.92 6.79 0.63
N TRP A 25 -3.28 5.49 0.63
CA TRP A 25 -3.89 4.85 1.78
C TRP A 25 -2.95 4.81 2.99
N VAL A 26 -1.68 4.41 2.80
CA VAL A 26 -0.69 4.42 3.88
C VAL A 26 -0.48 5.82 4.44
N ALA A 27 -0.30 6.82 3.57
CA ALA A 27 -0.14 8.22 3.98
C ALA A 27 -1.37 8.73 4.77
N SER A 28 -2.56 8.22 4.46
CA SER A 28 -3.79 8.61 5.15
C SER A 28 -3.98 8.05 6.56
N LEU A 29 -3.14 7.10 6.99
CA LEU A 29 -3.24 6.47 8.32
C LEU A 29 -2.87 7.41 9.47
N GLY A 30 -2.19 8.52 9.19
CA GLY A 30 -1.94 9.54 10.17
C GLY A 30 -1.00 10.64 9.68
N PRO A 31 -0.99 11.81 10.34
CA PRO A 31 -0.23 12.98 9.91
C PRO A 31 1.29 12.80 9.95
N LYS A 32 1.79 11.75 10.62
CA LYS A 32 3.21 11.40 10.73
C LYS A 32 3.56 10.09 10.01
N VAL A 33 2.64 9.55 9.22
CA VAL A 33 2.86 8.32 8.46
C VAL A 33 3.37 8.68 7.07
N ILE A 34 4.63 8.38 6.80
CA ILE A 34 5.28 8.67 5.52
C ILE A 34 5.60 7.34 4.83
N PRO A 35 4.92 7.00 3.71
CA PRO A 35 5.29 5.81 2.94
C PRO A 35 6.69 6.00 2.32
N LEU A 36 7.51 4.94 2.34
CA LEU A 36 8.86 4.93 1.78
C LEU A 36 8.96 3.94 0.61
N PRO A 37 8.33 4.24 -0.54
CA PRO A 37 8.40 3.36 -1.70
C PRO A 37 9.78 3.39 -2.37
N GLY A 38 10.39 2.22 -2.52
CA GLY A 38 11.60 2.04 -3.35
C GLY A 38 11.26 1.52 -4.74
N SER A 39 11.92 2.04 -5.76
CA SER A 39 11.86 1.53 -7.14
C SER A 39 13.19 1.79 -7.84
N THR A 40 13.65 0.82 -8.64
CA THR A 40 14.80 1.00 -9.56
C THR A 40 14.37 1.54 -10.93
N ASN A 41 13.08 1.52 -11.24
CA ASN A 41 12.52 2.09 -12.47
C ASN A 41 12.16 3.58 -12.24
N PRO A 42 12.66 4.50 -13.09
CA PRO A 42 12.46 5.94 -12.90
C PRO A 42 11.01 6.40 -13.11
N GLU A 43 10.27 5.80 -14.04
CA GLU A 43 8.86 6.12 -14.29
C GLU A 43 8.00 5.76 -13.08
N ARG A 44 8.28 4.60 -12.46
CA ARG A 44 7.61 4.20 -11.21
C ARG A 44 7.96 5.11 -10.06
N THR A 45 9.19 5.61 -9.98
CA THR A 45 9.58 6.60 -8.98
C THR A 45 8.76 7.88 -9.14
N ALA A 46 8.60 8.39 -10.36
CA ALA A 46 7.75 9.56 -10.61
C ALA A 46 6.28 9.32 -10.22
N GLN A 47 5.73 8.15 -10.56
CA GLN A 47 4.35 7.77 -10.16
C GLN A 47 4.19 7.67 -8.64
N ASN A 48 5.19 7.14 -7.93
CA ASN A 48 5.16 7.03 -6.48
C ASN A 48 5.18 8.39 -5.79
N VAL A 49 5.91 9.37 -6.34
CA VAL A 49 5.92 10.74 -5.83
C VAL A 49 4.55 11.39 -6.03
N ALA A 50 3.98 11.29 -7.23
CA ALA A 50 2.66 11.85 -7.54
C ALA A 50 1.52 11.23 -6.70
N ALA A 51 1.72 10.01 -6.18
CA ALA A 51 0.75 9.38 -5.28
C ALA A 51 0.59 10.10 -3.94
N GLY A 52 1.59 10.91 -3.52
CA GLY A 52 1.52 11.71 -2.29
C GLY A 52 0.46 12.81 -2.33
N ASP A 53 0.08 13.27 -3.52
CA ASP A 53 -0.92 14.32 -3.71
C ASP A 53 -2.37 13.77 -3.70
N ILE A 54 -2.53 12.44 -3.67
CA ILE A 54 -3.84 11.79 -3.73
C ILE A 54 -4.49 11.83 -2.35
N VAL A 55 -5.62 12.53 -2.26
CA VAL A 55 -6.46 12.53 -1.06
C VAL A 55 -7.57 11.50 -1.21
N LEU A 56 -7.60 10.54 -0.28
CA LEU A 56 -8.70 9.58 -0.16
C LEU A 56 -9.80 10.13 0.75
N THR A 57 -11.06 9.94 0.37
CA THR A 57 -12.21 10.27 1.24
C THR A 57 -12.30 9.28 2.41
N ALA A 58 -13.13 9.61 3.40
CA ALA A 58 -13.36 8.72 4.53
C ALA A 58 -13.97 7.37 4.08
N GLU A 59 -14.87 7.39 3.09
CA GLU A 59 -15.48 6.17 2.56
C GLU A 59 -14.47 5.31 1.82
N GLU A 60 -13.63 5.92 0.97
CA GLU A 60 -12.58 5.19 0.22
C GLU A 60 -11.59 4.53 1.18
N ARG A 61 -11.16 5.24 2.24
CA ARG A 61 -10.28 4.66 3.27
C ARG A 61 -10.92 3.50 3.99
N ALA A 62 -12.22 3.61 4.32
CA ALA A 62 -12.96 2.54 4.98
C ALA A 62 -13.15 1.33 4.06
N GLU A 63 -13.38 1.54 2.76
CA GLU A 63 -13.49 0.47 1.74
C GLU A 63 -12.16 -0.30 1.64
N VAL A 64 -11.04 0.41 1.53
CA VAL A 64 -9.70 -0.20 1.50
C VAL A 64 -9.40 -0.97 2.80
N TRP A 65 -9.73 -0.40 3.97
CA TRP A 65 -9.53 -1.07 5.26
C TRP A 65 -10.35 -2.36 5.38
N LYS A 66 -11.61 -2.34 4.94
CA LYS A 66 -12.49 -3.52 4.94
C LYS A 66 -11.93 -4.64 4.07
N ILE A 67 -11.38 -4.29 2.89
CA ILE A 67 -10.73 -5.27 2.02
C ILE A 67 -9.51 -5.88 2.72
N ILE A 68 -8.61 -5.05 3.25
CA ILE A 68 -7.36 -5.53 3.88
C ILE A 68 -7.66 -6.45 5.07
N THR A 69 -8.59 -6.06 5.95
CA THR A 69 -8.95 -6.84 7.14
C THR A 69 -9.71 -8.13 6.82
N GLY A 70 -10.39 -8.20 5.68
CA GLY A 70 -11.06 -9.40 5.18
C GLY A 70 -10.12 -10.45 4.57
N HIS A 71 -8.83 -10.13 4.40
CA HIS A 71 -7.86 -11.04 3.80
C HIS A 71 -6.80 -11.50 4.82
N GLU A 72 -6.55 -12.80 4.87
CA GLU A 72 -5.50 -13.40 5.71
C GLU A 72 -4.12 -12.89 5.28
N VAL A 73 -3.38 -12.27 6.22
CA VAL A 73 -1.99 -11.85 6.00
C VAL A 73 -1.08 -13.07 6.11
N LYS A 74 -0.48 -13.48 5.00
CA LYS A 74 0.50 -14.57 4.96
C LYS A 74 1.91 -14.00 5.08
N GLY A 75 2.56 -14.27 6.21
CA GLY A 75 3.95 -13.89 6.48
C GLY A 75 4.27 -13.89 7.97
N GLY A 76 5.41 -14.48 8.36
CA GLY A 76 5.90 -14.39 9.73
C GLY A 76 6.53 -13.03 10.00
N ARG A 77 6.18 -12.39 11.13
CA ARG A 77 6.80 -11.11 11.55
C ARG A 77 8.18 -11.31 12.19
N TYR A 78 8.45 -12.51 12.70
CA TYR A 78 9.72 -12.90 13.28
C TYR A 78 10.25 -14.13 12.55
N PHE A 79 11.54 -14.12 12.25
CA PHE A 79 12.25 -15.31 11.78
C PHE A 79 12.30 -16.31 12.94
N THR A 80 11.78 -17.52 12.75
CA THR A 80 11.75 -18.58 13.77
C THR A 80 13.02 -19.45 13.77
N GLY A 81 14.00 -19.12 12.91
CA GLY A 81 15.32 -19.76 12.87
C GLY A 81 16.39 -18.96 13.62
N SER A 82 17.52 -19.60 13.91
CA SER A 82 18.70 -18.95 14.49
C SER A 82 19.24 -17.85 13.56
N LEU A 83 19.25 -16.61 14.05
CA LEU A 83 19.93 -15.50 13.38
C LEU A 83 21.43 -15.82 13.31
N HIS A 84 21.96 -16.05 12.12
CA HIS A 84 23.40 -16.00 11.89
C HIS A 84 23.79 -14.51 11.90
N LEU A 85 23.97 -13.97 13.11
CA LEU A 85 24.68 -12.71 13.28
C LEU A 85 26.10 -12.98 12.79
N TRP A 86 26.49 -12.33 11.69
CA TRP A 86 27.85 -12.39 11.19
C TRP A 86 28.79 -11.98 12.32
N GLY A 87 29.69 -12.90 12.70
CA GLY A 87 30.87 -12.61 13.51
C GLY A 87 31.95 -11.96 12.68
#